data_AF-A0A0W0UGT0-F1
#
_entry.id   AF-A0A0W0UGT0-F1
#
_cell.length_a   1.000
_cell.length_b   1.000
_cell.length_c   1.000
_cell.angle_alpha   90.00
_cell.angle_beta   90.00
_cell.angle_gamma   90.00
#
_symmetry.space_group_name_H-M   'P 1'
#
loop_
_entity.id
_entity.type
_entity.pdbx_description
1 polymer ?
#
loop_
_entity_poly.entity_id
_entity_poly.type
_entity_poly.pdbx_seq_one_letter_code
_entity_poly.pdbx_strand_id
1 'polypeptide(L)'
;MSKLLKSHEKIYNNYQEFTQTNNPKFLLNSIEEFEKISAEEDIAKLLNRSTVSNLNEYSKILTLIAQSYIDYAFAQREQLAFKDAQNYLSKADECYDLIIKTVAKIPPSNLGELSDSNTEAIFYSHKIDFLKAQMKLFFIKKAMQGNYSAEKINAALKSTVRACDTFEGILRRQYRNRSYEIFGVNDALYGSIEQERNEATALLSEIRATKKTPENKSHSSPKSKSSQRKKRRLEESEEKPDTGAQESTETLISTNAPQPVIIAPPIVLTEDIVPAPMDESGLELLSTTALSFFSSMKGNETSEKSQPPRPPSRNLNTFWTPSANPISDSKRCLELINAWHSYFSSSNSHGAQQRTSALVLEKFGQTLLLAALELQQKSTIFGEKKINPALRLAIPIFFKCAQLTVNRNPYDNLRGLSMKYADLLASFVPASLVEVIEPYEYLERIHKTLSREPSLIHTLNASVEDLVQSVFNALAENCSYQDYQTVNESCCNTFKEATLQLERDRQFN
;
A
#
# COMPACT_ATOMS: atom_id res chain seq x y z
N MET A 1 19.28 15.07 23.75
CA MET A 1 18.95 14.19 22.59
C MET A 1 19.35 12.77 22.97
N SER A 2 18.41 11.82 22.99
CA SER A 2 18.67 10.43 23.46
C SER A 2 19.59 9.66 22.52
N LYS A 3 20.18 8.55 22.98
CA LYS A 3 20.99 7.68 22.12
C LYS A 3 20.16 7.08 20.98
N LEU A 4 18.92 6.69 21.27
CA LEU A 4 18.01 6.12 20.26
C LEU A 4 17.74 7.07 19.08
N LEU A 5 17.56 8.38 19.32
CA LEU A 5 17.41 9.36 18.23
C LEU A 5 18.68 9.50 17.40
N LYS A 6 19.85 9.46 18.07
CA LYS A 6 21.15 9.56 17.38
C LYS A 6 21.45 8.35 16.50
N SER A 7 20.92 7.17 16.84
CA SER A 7 21.11 5.96 16.04
C SER A 7 20.20 5.87 14.82
N HIS A 8 19.20 6.75 14.68
CA HIS A 8 18.19 6.66 13.61
C HIS A 8 18.81 6.58 12.22
N GLU A 9 19.67 7.53 11.86
CA GLU A 9 20.30 7.59 10.53
C GLU A 9 21.12 6.32 10.25
N LYS A 10 21.86 5.83 11.24
CA LYS A 10 22.65 4.59 11.12
C LYS A 10 21.76 3.37 10.89
N ILE A 11 20.68 3.23 11.67
CA ILE A 11 19.72 2.13 11.54
C ILE A 11 19.02 2.18 10.18
N TYR A 12 18.63 3.38 9.73
CA TYR A 12 18.03 3.61 8.42
C TYR A 12 18.97 3.25 7.27
N ASN A 13 20.20 3.74 7.29
CA ASN A 13 21.19 3.44 6.25
C ASN A 13 21.49 1.94 6.17
N ASN A 14 21.64 1.26 7.31
CA ASN A 14 21.80 -0.19 7.34
C ASN A 14 20.60 -0.92 6.71
N TYR A 15 19.37 -0.49 7.00
CA TYR A 15 18.18 -1.10 6.42
C TYR A 15 18.12 -0.87 4.91
N GLN A 16 18.44 0.33 4.42
CA GLN A 16 18.55 0.63 2.99
C GLN A 16 19.62 -0.25 2.31
N GLU A 17 20.81 -0.35 2.90
CA GLU A 17 21.87 -1.22 2.40
C GLU A 17 21.45 -2.70 2.34
N PHE A 18 20.71 -3.19 3.34
CA PHE A 18 20.10 -4.52 3.27
C PHE A 18 19.15 -4.64 2.07
N THR A 19 18.24 -3.69 1.85
CA THR A 19 17.30 -3.77 0.73
C THR A 19 17.98 -3.75 -0.63
N GLN A 20 19.14 -3.08 -0.76
CA GLN A 20 19.91 -3.01 -2.00
C GLN A 20 20.80 -4.24 -2.22
N THR A 21 21.47 -4.71 -1.17
CA THR A 21 22.49 -5.77 -1.26
C THR A 21 21.96 -7.16 -0.91
N ASN A 22 20.77 -7.23 -0.31
CA ASN A 22 20.20 -8.41 0.32
C ASN A 22 21.14 -9.07 1.35
N ASN A 23 22.07 -8.30 1.95
CA ASN A 23 23.05 -8.80 2.90
C ASN A 23 22.53 -8.67 4.35
N PRO A 24 22.18 -9.79 5.03
CA PRO A 24 21.56 -9.76 6.36
C PRO A 24 22.48 -9.23 7.47
N LYS A 25 23.79 -9.04 7.21
CA LYS A 25 24.70 -8.43 8.18
C LYS A 25 24.32 -7.00 8.51
N PHE A 26 23.76 -6.24 7.56
CA PHE A 26 23.34 -4.87 7.84
C PHE A 26 22.16 -4.82 8.81
N LEU A 27 21.21 -5.75 8.69
CA LEU A 27 20.12 -5.90 9.66
C LEU A 27 20.64 -6.27 11.05
N LEU A 28 21.60 -7.19 11.13
CA LEU A 28 22.23 -7.59 12.39
C LEU A 28 22.91 -6.39 13.06
N ASN A 29 23.63 -5.56 12.30
CA ASN A 29 24.26 -4.36 12.85
C ASN A 29 23.24 -3.38 13.46
N SER A 30 22.07 -3.22 12.83
CA SER A 30 20.97 -2.40 13.37
C SER A 30 20.40 -2.99 14.66
N ILE A 31 20.21 -4.31 14.69
CA ILE A 31 19.73 -5.04 15.86
C ILE A 31 20.71 -4.89 17.03
N GLU A 32 22.00 -5.14 16.81
CA GLU A 32 23.04 -5.06 17.84
C GLU A 32 23.17 -3.63 18.40
N GLU A 33 23.10 -2.62 17.54
CA GLU A 33 23.10 -1.21 17.95
C GLU A 33 21.90 -0.92 18.87
N PHE A 34 20.69 -1.36 18.48
CA PHE A 34 19.50 -1.16 19.29
C PHE A 34 19.55 -1.92 20.62
N GLU A 35 20.00 -3.18 20.62
CA GLU A 35 20.12 -3.98 21.85
C GLU A 35 21.11 -3.37 22.83
N LYS A 36 22.22 -2.81 22.33
CA LYS A 36 23.16 -2.05 23.15
C LYS A 36 22.50 -0.81 23.75
N ILE A 37 21.76 -0.04 22.95
CA ILE A 37 21.04 1.14 23.44
C ILE A 37 19.98 0.75 24.47
N SER A 38 19.22 -0.31 24.22
CA SER A 38 18.18 -0.80 25.14
C SER A 38 18.74 -1.35 26.46
N ALA A 39 20.00 -1.80 26.48
CA ALA A 39 20.68 -2.18 27.72
C ALA A 39 21.16 -0.96 28.52
N GLU A 40 21.50 0.13 27.83
CA GLU A 40 22.02 1.36 28.43
C GLU A 40 20.92 2.39 28.79
N GLU A 41 19.77 2.36 28.11
CA GLU A 41 18.65 3.27 28.27
C GLU A 41 17.33 2.50 28.49
N ASP A 42 16.55 2.91 29.48
CA ASP A 42 15.18 2.40 29.67
C ASP A 42 14.26 3.02 28.60
N ILE A 43 14.10 2.31 27.49
CA ILE A 43 13.32 2.74 26.33
C ILE A 43 11.87 3.02 26.70
N ALA A 44 11.25 2.17 27.51
CA ALA A 44 9.85 2.36 27.92
C ALA A 44 9.70 3.68 28.70
N LYS A 45 10.61 3.96 29.64
CA LYS A 45 10.60 5.22 30.39
C LYS A 45 10.92 6.43 29.52
N LEU A 46 11.81 6.29 28.53
CA LEU A 46 12.12 7.32 27.55
C LEU A 46 10.88 7.71 26.73
N LEU A 47 10.19 6.72 26.16
CA LEU A 47 8.96 6.92 25.37
C LEU A 47 7.88 7.62 26.20
N ASN A 48 7.64 7.16 27.43
CA ASN A 48 6.60 7.72 28.31
C ASN A 48 6.85 9.18 28.75
N ARG A 49 8.09 9.66 28.69
CA ARG A 49 8.46 11.03 29.08
C ARG A 49 8.63 11.97 27.88
N SER A 50 8.48 11.45 26.67
CA SER A 50 8.74 12.19 25.44
C SER A 50 7.56 13.06 25.04
N THR A 51 7.84 14.16 24.34
CA THR A 51 6.82 14.95 23.66
C THR A 51 6.20 14.13 22.51
N VAL A 52 5.00 14.49 22.06
CA VAL A 52 4.33 13.80 20.93
C VAL A 52 5.22 13.77 19.67
N SER A 53 5.90 14.89 19.37
CA SER A 53 6.82 14.97 18.22
C SER A 53 8.02 14.02 18.36
N ASN A 54 8.67 13.97 19.53
CA ASN A 54 9.76 13.01 19.75
C ASN A 54 9.27 11.57 19.76
N LEU A 55 8.07 11.32 20.29
CA LEU A 55 7.44 10.00 20.31
C LEU A 55 7.14 9.49 18.90
N ASN A 56 6.77 10.37 17.96
CA ASN A 56 6.61 10.01 16.55
C ASN A 56 7.94 9.51 15.96
N GLU A 57 9.03 10.24 16.16
CA GLU A 57 10.36 9.82 15.70
C GLU A 57 10.82 8.52 16.35
N TYR A 58 10.61 8.36 17.66
CA TYR A 58 10.90 7.09 18.33
C TYR A 58 10.07 5.92 17.80
N SER A 59 8.81 6.17 17.46
CA SER A 59 7.93 5.14 16.89
C SER A 59 8.42 4.69 15.51
N LYS A 60 8.86 5.62 14.66
CA LYS A 60 9.49 5.28 13.36
C LYS A 60 10.75 4.42 13.53
N ILE A 61 11.63 4.79 14.48
CA ILE A 61 12.85 4.02 14.77
C ILE A 61 12.51 2.61 15.26
N LEU A 62 11.55 2.49 16.18
CA LEU A 62 11.13 1.19 16.72
C LEU A 62 10.46 0.31 15.67
N THR A 63 9.64 0.87 14.78
CA THR A 63 9.07 0.17 13.63
C THR A 63 10.18 -0.39 12.72
N LEU A 64 11.19 0.43 12.42
CA LEU A 64 12.31 0.01 11.57
C LEU A 64 13.17 -1.09 12.22
N ILE A 65 13.38 -1.02 13.53
CA ILE A 65 14.04 -2.08 14.30
C ILE A 65 13.22 -3.37 14.32
N ALA A 66 11.90 -3.26 14.51
CA ALA A 66 11.00 -4.42 14.47
C ALA A 66 11.02 -5.10 13.09
N GLN A 67 11.02 -4.31 12.01
CA GLN A 67 11.20 -4.81 10.64
C GLN A 67 12.57 -5.49 10.48
N SER A 68 13.63 -4.88 11.00
CA SER A 68 14.98 -5.48 10.97
C SER A 68 15.03 -6.85 11.65
N TYR A 69 14.37 -7.01 12.80
CA TYR A 69 14.25 -8.30 13.49
C TYR A 69 13.51 -9.35 12.65
N ILE A 70 12.40 -8.97 12.03
CA ILE A 70 11.60 -9.85 11.17
C ILE A 70 12.43 -10.30 9.96
N ASP A 71 12.96 -9.35 9.21
CA ASP A 71 13.67 -9.62 7.96
C ASP A 71 14.94 -10.42 8.22
N TYR A 72 15.66 -10.15 9.33
CA TYR A 72 16.82 -10.94 9.72
C TYR A 72 16.43 -12.39 10.03
N ALA A 73 15.35 -12.60 10.78
CA ALA A 73 14.87 -13.93 11.11
C ALA A 73 14.51 -14.75 9.86
N PHE A 74 13.89 -14.12 8.85
CA PHE A 74 13.54 -14.77 7.60
C PHE A 74 14.74 -14.97 6.66
N ALA A 75 15.64 -13.99 6.57
CA ALA A 75 16.85 -14.09 5.76
C ALA A 75 17.81 -15.18 6.28
N GLN A 76 17.83 -15.40 7.60
CA GLN A 76 18.70 -16.38 8.26
C GLN A 76 17.97 -17.65 8.71
N ARG A 77 16.72 -17.89 8.26
CA ARG A 77 15.89 -19.01 8.73
C ARG A 77 16.52 -20.39 8.49
N GLU A 78 17.40 -20.51 7.50
CA GLU A 78 18.11 -21.77 7.21
C GLU A 78 19.25 -22.04 8.20
N GLN A 79 19.91 -20.98 8.66
CA GLN A 79 21.06 -21.01 9.57
C GLN A 79 20.66 -20.96 11.05
N LEU A 80 19.53 -20.32 11.38
CA LEU A 80 19.06 -20.17 12.75
C LEU A 80 18.37 -21.43 13.28
N ALA A 81 18.44 -21.63 14.60
CA ALA A 81 17.55 -22.56 15.27
C ALA A 81 16.14 -21.96 15.37
N PHE A 82 15.12 -22.82 15.41
CA PHE A 82 13.72 -22.39 15.52
C PHE A 82 13.49 -21.43 16.70
N LYS A 83 14.12 -21.72 17.84
CA LYS A 83 14.00 -20.89 19.05
C LYS A 83 14.56 -19.49 18.83
N ASP A 84 15.67 -19.36 18.13
CA ASP A 84 16.32 -18.06 17.88
C ASP A 84 15.51 -17.24 16.87
N ALA A 85 15.02 -17.88 15.80
CA ALA A 85 14.11 -17.25 14.85
C ALA A 85 12.81 -16.77 15.52
N GLN A 86 12.22 -17.57 16.43
CA GLN A 86 11.07 -17.13 17.22
C GLN A 86 11.40 -16.00 18.19
N ASN A 87 12.60 -16.01 18.78
CA ASN A 87 13.04 -14.96 19.68
C ASN A 87 13.13 -13.61 18.95
N TYR A 88 13.67 -13.57 17.74
CA TYR A 88 13.68 -12.34 16.93
C TYR A 88 12.27 -11.84 16.60
N LEU A 89 11.35 -12.73 16.20
CA LEU A 89 9.95 -12.34 15.98
C LEU A 89 9.25 -11.85 17.26
N SER A 90 9.64 -12.37 18.43
CA SER A 90 9.11 -11.90 19.72
C SER A 90 9.68 -10.53 20.09
N LYS A 91 10.96 -10.26 19.82
CA LYS A 91 11.57 -8.93 19.99
C LYS A 91 10.95 -7.88 19.07
N ALA A 92 10.60 -8.25 17.84
CA ALA A 92 9.84 -7.38 16.93
C ALA A 92 8.46 -7.02 17.51
N ASP A 93 7.76 -8.02 18.05
CA ASP A 93 6.47 -7.86 18.74
C ASP A 93 6.58 -6.88 19.91
N GLU A 94 7.60 -7.05 20.76
CA GLU A 94 7.89 -6.16 21.89
C GLU A 94 8.08 -4.70 21.46
N CYS A 95 8.73 -4.45 20.32
CA CYS A 95 8.90 -3.10 19.79
C CYS A 95 7.56 -2.47 19.40
N TYR A 96 6.68 -3.20 18.71
CA TYR A 96 5.34 -2.72 18.38
C TYR A 96 4.49 -2.50 19.64
N ASP A 97 4.58 -3.42 20.59
CA ASP A 97 3.88 -3.33 21.88
C ASP A 97 4.27 -2.08 22.68
N LEU A 98 5.56 -1.70 22.64
CA LEU A 98 6.04 -0.46 23.27
C LEU A 98 5.43 0.79 22.64
N ILE A 99 5.30 0.82 21.31
CA ILE A 99 4.62 1.90 20.59
C ILE A 99 3.16 1.95 21.03
N ILE A 100 2.42 0.85 20.86
CA ILE A 100 0.97 0.77 21.13
C ILE A 100 0.65 1.19 22.57
N LYS A 101 1.38 0.64 23.56
CA LYS A 101 1.15 0.95 24.98
C LYS A 101 1.47 2.40 25.34
N THR A 102 2.44 3.01 24.67
CA THR A 102 2.78 4.42 24.92
C THR A 102 1.75 5.34 24.27
N VAL A 103 1.39 5.07 23.02
CA VAL A 103 0.43 5.90 22.27
C VAL A 103 -0.98 5.81 22.87
N ALA A 104 -1.39 4.65 23.38
CA ALA A 104 -2.70 4.47 24.02
C ALA A 104 -2.97 5.39 25.23
N LYS A 105 -1.93 6.00 25.80
CA LYS A 105 -2.05 6.99 26.90
C LYS A 105 -2.38 8.40 26.42
N ILE A 106 -2.29 8.64 25.11
CA ILE A 106 -2.54 9.95 24.50
C ILE A 106 -3.98 9.96 23.95
N PRO A 107 -4.79 10.99 24.25
CA PRO A 107 -6.13 11.11 23.69
C PRO A 107 -6.11 11.12 22.15
N PRO A 108 -7.08 10.47 21.47
CA PRO A 108 -7.10 10.39 20.01
C PRO A 108 -7.01 11.74 19.27
N SER A 109 -7.61 12.80 19.85
CA SER A 109 -7.57 14.16 19.29
C SER A 109 -6.16 14.76 19.20
N ASN A 110 -5.20 14.22 19.96
CA ASN A 110 -3.86 14.77 20.13
C ASN A 110 -2.78 13.90 19.46
N LEU A 111 -3.17 12.88 18.70
CA LEU A 111 -2.24 11.96 18.07
C LEU A 111 -1.54 12.58 16.85
N GLY A 112 -2.23 13.37 16.03
CA GLY A 112 -1.65 13.91 14.80
C GLY A 112 -0.99 12.81 13.95
N GLU A 113 0.25 13.04 13.51
CA GLU A 113 1.05 12.07 12.73
C GLU A 113 1.32 10.74 13.46
N LEU A 114 1.30 10.74 14.80
CA LEU A 114 1.50 9.52 15.60
C LEU A 114 0.37 8.51 15.40
N SER A 115 -0.80 8.95 14.89
CA SER A 115 -1.92 8.09 14.52
C SER A 115 -1.50 7.05 13.48
N ASP A 116 -0.70 7.44 12.49
CA ASP A 116 -0.29 6.55 11.40
C ASP A 116 0.70 5.51 11.90
N SER A 117 1.72 5.92 12.66
CA SER A 117 2.69 5.01 13.28
C SER A 117 2.03 4.04 14.27
N ASN A 118 1.03 4.49 15.02
CA ASN A 118 0.28 3.62 15.92
C ASN A 118 -0.58 2.62 15.15
N THR A 119 -1.23 3.05 14.08
CA THR A 119 -2.03 2.16 13.21
C THR A 119 -1.13 1.10 12.56
N GLU A 120 0.05 1.51 12.09
CA GLU A 120 1.07 0.61 11.57
C GLU A 120 1.50 -0.42 12.63
N ALA A 121 1.87 0.04 13.83
CA ALA A 121 2.29 -0.85 14.91
C ALA A 121 1.19 -1.85 15.29
N ILE A 122 -0.07 -1.43 15.40
CA ILE A 122 -1.20 -2.32 15.67
C ILE A 122 -1.32 -3.38 14.55
N PHE A 123 -1.27 -2.96 13.29
CA PHE A 123 -1.35 -3.90 12.17
C PHE A 123 -0.21 -4.93 12.20
N TYR A 124 1.03 -4.48 12.37
CA TYR A 124 2.18 -5.39 12.40
C TYR A 124 2.21 -6.28 13.64
N SER A 125 1.68 -5.83 14.78
CA SER A 125 1.46 -6.69 15.96
C SER A 125 0.48 -7.83 15.65
N HIS A 126 -0.59 -7.60 14.88
CA HIS A 126 -1.46 -8.68 14.43
C HIS A 126 -0.76 -9.61 13.43
N LYS A 127 0.06 -9.03 12.53
CA LYS A 127 0.79 -9.78 11.50
C LYS A 127 1.88 -10.68 12.08
N ILE A 128 2.47 -10.33 13.21
CA ILE A 128 3.59 -11.09 13.80
C ILE A 128 3.20 -12.52 14.15
N ASP A 129 1.96 -12.78 14.55
CA ASP A 129 1.48 -14.13 14.87
C ASP A 129 1.36 -15.00 13.62
N PHE A 130 0.96 -14.40 12.50
CA PHE A 130 1.02 -15.05 11.20
C PHE A 130 2.46 -15.32 10.78
N LEU A 131 3.38 -14.37 10.95
CA LEU A 131 4.81 -14.57 10.66
C LEU A 131 5.44 -15.67 11.53
N LYS A 132 5.09 -15.73 12.83
CA LYS A 132 5.49 -16.82 13.74
C LYS A 132 4.95 -18.16 13.24
N ALA A 133 3.73 -18.20 12.71
CA ALA A 133 3.12 -19.40 12.13
C ALA A 133 3.83 -19.84 10.83
N GLN A 134 4.19 -18.91 9.94
CA GLN A 134 5.00 -19.17 8.76
C GLN A 134 6.37 -19.74 9.11
N MET A 135 7.07 -19.10 10.05
CA MET A 135 8.36 -19.58 10.54
C MET A 135 8.24 -20.99 11.10
N LYS A 136 7.22 -21.24 11.93
CA LYS A 136 6.93 -22.56 12.49
C LYS A 136 6.67 -23.62 11.42
N LEU A 137 5.90 -23.29 10.37
CA LEU A 137 5.63 -24.19 9.25
C LEU A 137 6.93 -24.58 8.52
N PHE A 138 7.82 -23.61 8.29
CA PHE A 138 9.13 -23.87 7.69
C PHE A 138 9.95 -24.89 8.51
N PHE A 139 10.08 -24.69 9.83
CA PHE A 139 10.82 -25.62 10.69
C PHE A 139 10.12 -26.98 10.83
N ILE A 140 8.79 -27.04 10.77
CA ILE A 140 8.05 -28.31 10.72
C ILE A 140 8.44 -29.10 9.46
N LYS A 141 8.46 -28.46 8.29
CA LYS A 141 8.85 -29.13 7.03
C LYS A 141 10.26 -29.72 7.13
N LYS A 142 11.21 -28.96 7.68
CA LYS A 142 12.58 -29.41 7.94
C LYS A 142 12.62 -30.59 8.92
N ALA A 143 11.83 -30.54 10.00
CA ALA A 143 11.76 -31.62 10.98
C ALA A 143 11.09 -32.89 10.44
N MET A 144 10.12 -32.77 9.53
CA MET A 144 9.44 -33.91 8.90
C MET A 144 10.35 -34.72 7.97
N GLN A 145 11.49 -34.17 7.53
CA GLN A 145 12.51 -34.89 6.76
C GLN A 145 13.34 -35.87 7.62
N GLY A 146 13.22 -35.81 8.96
CA GLY A 146 13.92 -36.68 9.90
C GLY A 146 12.97 -37.48 10.79
N ASN A 147 13.48 -37.98 11.92
CA ASN A 147 12.65 -38.62 12.95
C ASN A 147 11.86 -37.55 13.71
N TYR A 148 10.53 -37.57 13.57
CA TYR A 148 9.66 -36.60 14.21
C TYR A 148 8.56 -37.24 15.08
N SER A 149 8.11 -36.49 16.09
CA SER A 149 6.93 -36.84 16.87
C SER A 149 5.67 -36.38 16.15
N ALA A 150 4.90 -37.33 15.61
CA ALA A 150 3.67 -37.06 14.88
C ALA A 150 2.64 -36.25 15.70
N GLU A 151 2.59 -36.44 17.03
CA GLU A 151 1.69 -35.71 17.92
C GLU A 151 2.10 -34.24 18.07
N LYS A 152 3.38 -33.98 18.31
CA LYS A 152 3.92 -32.61 18.41
C LYS A 152 3.74 -31.86 17.09
N ILE A 153 4.02 -32.52 15.96
CA ILE A 153 3.80 -31.90 14.63
C ILE A 153 2.31 -31.67 14.36
N ASN A 154 1.43 -32.60 14.71
CA ASN A 154 -0.01 -32.41 14.52
C ASN A 154 -0.55 -31.20 15.30
N ALA A 155 -0.16 -31.07 16.56
CA ALA A 155 -0.53 -29.92 17.39
C ALA A 155 0.05 -28.61 16.82
N ALA A 156 1.31 -28.64 16.37
CA ALA A 156 1.99 -27.51 15.76
C ALA A 156 1.29 -27.03 14.48
N LEU A 157 0.97 -27.93 13.56
CA LEU A 157 0.27 -27.61 12.30
C LEU A 157 -1.16 -27.09 12.53
N LYS A 158 -1.90 -27.67 13.49
CA LYS A 158 -3.23 -27.14 13.87
C LYS A 158 -3.13 -25.72 14.41
N SER A 159 -2.10 -25.43 15.19
CA SER A 159 -1.80 -24.09 15.68
C SER A 159 -1.46 -23.13 14.53
N THR A 160 -0.71 -23.58 13.52
CA THR A 160 -0.44 -22.79 12.30
C THR A 160 -1.71 -22.46 11.54
N VAL A 161 -2.58 -23.45 11.26
CA VAL A 161 -3.86 -23.22 10.56
C VAL A 161 -4.73 -22.21 11.31
N ARG A 162 -4.85 -22.36 12.65
CA ARG A 162 -5.60 -21.40 13.48
C ARG A 162 -5.03 -19.98 13.39
N ALA A 163 -3.71 -19.82 13.36
CA ALA A 163 -3.09 -18.51 13.23
C ALA A 163 -3.41 -17.86 11.86
N CYS A 164 -3.36 -18.65 10.77
CA CYS A 164 -3.78 -18.19 9.44
C CYS A 164 -5.25 -17.75 9.43
N ASP A 165 -6.16 -18.57 9.95
CA ASP A 165 -7.59 -18.25 10.00
C ASP A 165 -7.89 -17.03 10.87
N THR A 166 -7.19 -16.90 12.00
CA THR A 166 -7.33 -15.76 12.90
C THR A 166 -6.87 -14.47 12.23
N PHE A 167 -5.69 -14.48 11.60
CA PHE A 167 -5.14 -13.31 10.94
C PHE A 167 -5.98 -12.90 9.72
N GLU A 168 -6.42 -13.85 8.89
CA GLU A 168 -7.38 -13.55 7.81
C GLU A 168 -8.68 -12.94 8.34
N GLY A 169 -9.21 -13.50 9.43
CA GLY A 169 -10.40 -12.97 10.10
C GLY A 169 -10.19 -11.56 10.66
N ILE A 170 -8.98 -11.21 11.09
CA ILE A 170 -8.61 -9.85 11.49
C ILE A 170 -8.58 -8.94 10.25
N LEU A 171 -7.92 -9.33 9.16
CA LEU A 171 -7.86 -8.56 7.92
C LEU A 171 -9.26 -8.22 7.39
N ARG A 172 -10.15 -9.22 7.32
CA ARG A 172 -11.52 -9.02 6.82
C ARG A 172 -12.38 -8.12 7.71
N ARG A 173 -12.13 -8.08 9.02
CA ARG A 173 -12.93 -7.30 9.98
C ARG A 173 -12.41 -5.89 10.20
N GLN A 174 -11.09 -5.74 10.33
CA GLN A 174 -10.47 -4.49 10.79
C GLN A 174 -9.73 -3.75 9.67
N TYR A 175 -9.28 -4.45 8.63
CA TYR A 175 -8.43 -3.91 7.56
C TYR A 175 -9.05 -4.05 6.17
N ARG A 176 -10.39 -3.99 6.09
CA ARG A 176 -11.14 -4.10 4.83
C ARG A 176 -10.95 -2.89 3.90
N ASN A 177 -10.57 -1.75 4.46
CA ASN A 177 -10.41 -0.51 3.71
C ASN A 177 -9.08 -0.49 2.93
N ARG A 178 -9.09 0.08 1.74
CA ARG A 178 -7.91 0.22 0.87
C ARG A 178 -6.83 1.13 1.43
N SER A 179 -7.18 1.99 2.38
CA SER A 179 -6.21 2.79 3.14
C SER A 179 -5.13 1.93 3.82
N TYR A 180 -5.36 0.64 4.02
CA TYR A 180 -4.40 -0.30 4.60
C TYR A 180 -3.51 -1.01 3.57
N GLU A 181 -3.67 -0.75 2.27
CA GLU A 181 -2.76 -1.26 1.22
C GLU A 181 -1.31 -0.79 1.44
N ILE A 182 -1.13 0.38 2.07
CA ILE A 182 0.18 0.91 2.49
C ILE A 182 0.94 -0.03 3.44
N PHE A 183 0.23 -0.87 4.21
CA PHE A 183 0.82 -1.87 5.09
C PHE A 183 0.96 -3.25 4.41
N GLY A 184 0.73 -3.32 3.10
CA GLY A 184 0.79 -4.54 2.31
C GLY A 184 -0.46 -5.43 2.46
N VAL A 185 -1.61 -4.88 2.85
CA VAL A 185 -2.89 -5.60 2.81
C VAL A 185 -3.38 -5.67 1.35
N ASN A 186 -2.89 -6.66 0.61
CA ASN A 186 -3.18 -6.85 -0.80
C ASN A 186 -3.44 -8.34 -1.12
N ASP A 187 -3.78 -8.63 -2.38
CA ASP A 187 -4.07 -9.99 -2.83
C ASP A 187 -2.87 -10.95 -2.62
N ALA A 188 -1.64 -10.45 -2.63
CA ALA A 188 -0.46 -11.26 -2.33
C ALA A 188 -0.40 -11.69 -0.87
N LEU A 189 -0.79 -10.83 0.08
CA LEU A 189 -0.89 -11.21 1.50
C LEU A 189 -2.00 -12.25 1.72
N TYR A 190 -3.17 -12.07 1.10
CA TYR A 190 -4.25 -13.07 1.17
C TYR A 190 -3.83 -14.40 0.52
N GLY A 191 -3.16 -14.34 -0.64
CA GLY A 191 -2.63 -15.50 -1.33
C GLY A 191 -1.58 -16.25 -0.49
N SER A 192 -0.70 -15.52 0.20
CA SER A 192 0.22 -16.12 1.18
C SER A 192 -0.59 -16.81 2.29
N ILE A 193 -1.48 -16.12 2.99
CA ILE A 193 -2.26 -16.75 4.08
C ILE A 193 -2.97 -18.03 3.62
N GLU A 194 -3.56 -18.03 2.42
CA GLU A 194 -4.15 -19.21 1.81
C GLU A 194 -3.12 -20.31 1.51
N GLN A 195 -1.97 -19.95 0.92
CA GLN A 195 -0.87 -20.89 0.66
C GLN A 195 -0.40 -21.56 1.96
N GLU A 196 -0.01 -20.82 3.00
CA GLU A 196 0.52 -21.46 4.21
C GLU A 196 -0.55 -22.34 4.91
N ARG A 197 -1.83 -21.94 4.85
CA ARG A 197 -2.95 -22.72 5.39
C ARG A 197 -3.15 -24.02 4.62
N ASN A 198 -3.14 -23.96 3.29
CA ASN A 198 -3.30 -25.11 2.42
C ASN A 198 -2.13 -26.08 2.61
N GLU A 199 -0.91 -25.57 2.69
CA GLU A 199 0.28 -26.37 2.98
C GLU A 199 0.21 -27.03 4.36
N ALA A 200 -0.15 -26.30 5.41
CA ALA A 200 -0.30 -26.87 6.75
C ALA A 200 -1.40 -27.94 6.80
N THR A 201 -2.50 -27.74 6.06
CA THR A 201 -3.62 -28.69 5.96
C THR A 201 -3.24 -29.95 5.16
N ALA A 202 -2.44 -29.80 4.12
CA ALA A 202 -1.89 -30.91 3.36
C ALA A 202 -0.99 -31.79 4.24
N LEU A 203 -0.05 -31.18 4.98
CA LEU A 203 0.82 -31.90 5.92
C LEU A 203 0.03 -32.58 7.05
N LEU A 204 -1.05 -31.96 7.54
CA LEU A 204 -1.95 -32.60 8.52
C LEU A 204 -2.63 -33.85 7.95
N SER A 205 -2.98 -33.83 6.67
CA SER A 205 -3.63 -34.95 5.99
C SER A 205 -2.64 -36.08 5.74
N GLU A 206 -1.39 -35.75 5.38
CA GLU A 206 -0.29 -36.70 5.22
C GLU A 206 -0.02 -37.47 6.51
N ILE A 207 0.14 -36.78 7.64
CA ILE A 207 0.37 -37.41 8.96
C ILE A 207 -0.79 -38.34 9.36
N ARG A 208 -2.03 -38.01 8.98
CA ARG A 208 -3.21 -38.86 9.23
C ARG A 208 -3.22 -40.11 8.35
N ALA A 209 -2.73 -40.01 7.11
CA ALA A 209 -2.59 -41.14 6.20
C ALA A 209 -1.52 -42.12 6.71
N THR A 210 -0.39 -41.63 7.22
CA THR A 210 0.68 -42.48 7.79
C THR A 210 0.22 -43.27 9.02
N LYS A 211 -0.71 -42.73 9.82
CA LYS A 211 -1.33 -43.45 10.96
C LYS A 211 -2.35 -44.52 10.54
N LYS A 212 -2.84 -44.51 9.29
CA LYS A 212 -3.90 -45.41 8.81
C LYS A 212 -3.39 -46.60 8.00
N THR A 213 -2.09 -46.71 7.73
CA THR A 213 -1.52 -47.89 7.08
C THR A 213 -1.41 -49.01 8.12
N PRO A 214 -2.22 -50.10 8.04
CA PRO A 214 -2.04 -51.25 8.90
C PRO A 214 -0.81 -52.00 8.41
N GLU A 215 0.13 -52.31 9.31
CA GLU A 215 1.14 -53.35 9.08
C GLU A 215 0.41 -54.64 8.70
N ASN A 216 0.48 -54.98 7.41
CA ASN A 216 -0.09 -56.21 6.89
C ASN A 216 1.07 -57.14 6.51
N LYS A 217 1.65 -57.81 7.50
CA LYS A 217 2.35 -59.09 7.34
C LYS A 217 2.20 -59.94 8.60
N SER A 218 1.34 -60.96 8.51
CA SER A 218 1.72 -62.39 8.59
C SER A 218 0.74 -63.29 9.35
N HIS A 219 0.09 -64.16 8.56
CA HIS A 219 -0.27 -65.57 8.75
C HIS A 219 -0.87 -66.15 10.06
N SER A 220 -1.95 -66.93 9.81
CA SER A 220 -2.47 -68.13 10.52
C SER A 220 -3.28 -67.83 11.79
N SER A 221 -4.49 -68.36 12.06
CA SER A 221 -5.13 -69.63 11.72
C SER A 221 -6.67 -69.53 11.92
N PRO A 222 -7.49 -70.49 11.46
CA PRO A 222 -8.95 -70.40 11.55
C PRO A 222 -9.57 -71.14 12.77
N LYS A 223 -10.80 -70.73 13.12
CA LYS A 223 -11.82 -71.36 14.00
C LYS A 223 -11.68 -71.15 15.53
N SER A 224 -12.71 -70.57 16.14
CA SER A 224 -13.74 -71.37 16.84
C SER A 224 -14.97 -70.52 17.21
N LYS A 225 -16.11 -71.22 17.30
CA LYS A 225 -17.46 -70.76 17.61
C LYS A 225 -17.62 -70.43 19.11
N SER A 226 -18.49 -69.49 19.46
CA SER A 226 -19.35 -69.51 20.69
C SER A 226 -20.08 -68.17 20.81
N SER A 227 -21.39 -68.13 20.53
CA SER A 227 -22.52 -68.02 21.51
C SER A 227 -22.80 -66.57 21.95
N GLN A 228 -23.91 -66.00 21.46
CA GLN A 228 -25.23 -65.90 22.10
C GLN A 228 -25.43 -64.69 23.04
N ARG A 229 -26.39 -63.84 22.62
CA ARG A 229 -27.42 -63.15 23.44
C ARG A 229 -26.98 -62.44 24.74
N LYS A 230 -27.25 -61.13 24.81
CA LYS A 230 -28.40 -60.64 25.60
C LYS A 230 -28.82 -59.21 25.26
N LYS A 231 -30.12 -59.02 25.49
CA LYS A 231 -31.03 -57.94 25.14
C LYS A 231 -31.47 -57.29 26.46
N ARG A 232 -31.54 -55.95 26.54
CA ARG A 232 -32.43 -55.10 27.37
C ARG A 232 -31.83 -53.70 27.46
N ARG A 233 -32.55 -52.59 27.59
CA ARG A 233 -33.90 -52.09 27.26
C ARG A 233 -33.86 -50.65 27.81
N LEU A 234 -34.52 -49.75 27.10
CA LEU A 234 -34.95 -48.42 27.52
C LEU A 234 -35.28 -48.28 29.01
N GLU A 235 -34.94 -47.13 29.59
CA GLU A 235 -35.89 -46.38 30.42
C GLU A 235 -35.67 -44.88 30.27
N GLU A 236 -36.79 -44.23 30.01
CA GLU A 236 -37.09 -42.83 29.76
C GLU A 236 -37.86 -42.36 30.99
N SER A 237 -37.62 -41.14 31.47
CA SER A 237 -38.58 -40.41 32.31
C SER A 237 -38.34 -38.92 32.16
N GLU A 238 -39.23 -38.31 31.38
CA GLU A 238 -39.67 -36.93 31.51
C GLU A 238 -40.35 -36.73 32.88
N GLU A 239 -40.18 -35.56 33.51
CA GLU A 239 -41.23 -34.52 33.62
C GLU A 239 -40.86 -33.47 34.69
N LYS A 240 -41.24 -32.23 34.37
CA LYS A 240 -41.16 -30.97 35.14
C LYS A 240 -42.28 -30.92 36.22
N PRO A 241 -42.78 -29.76 36.68
CA PRO A 241 -42.21 -28.49 37.20
C PRO A 241 -42.77 -28.20 38.63
N ASP A 242 -42.43 -27.06 39.25
CA ASP A 242 -43.36 -25.91 39.41
C ASP A 242 -43.06 -25.00 40.63
N THR A 243 -43.26 -23.70 40.35
CA THR A 243 -43.65 -22.54 41.17
C THR A 243 -43.01 -22.21 42.53
N GLY A 244 -42.61 -20.94 42.65
CA GLY A 244 -43.47 -20.00 43.37
C GLY A 244 -42.83 -19.00 44.32
N ALA A 245 -42.93 -17.72 43.93
CA ALA A 245 -43.21 -16.53 44.76
C ALA A 245 -42.15 -16.01 45.75
N GLN A 246 -42.07 -14.71 46.09
CA GLN A 246 -42.40 -13.40 45.50
C GLN A 246 -41.96 -12.36 46.58
N GLU A 247 -42.04 -11.06 46.23
CA GLU A 247 -41.91 -9.85 47.06
C GLU A 247 -40.49 -9.29 47.26
N SER A 248 -40.06 -8.22 46.58
CA SER A 248 -40.60 -6.83 46.42
C SER A 248 -40.27 -5.92 47.60
N THR A 249 -39.51 -4.86 47.35
CA THR A 249 -39.93 -3.49 47.73
C THR A 249 -39.24 -2.42 46.88
N GLU A 250 -40.09 -1.58 46.28
CA GLU A 250 -39.80 -0.36 45.52
C GLU A 250 -39.33 0.79 46.44
N THR A 251 -38.56 1.76 45.92
CA THR A 251 -39.01 3.18 45.92
C THR A 251 -38.29 4.04 44.86
N LEU A 252 -39.09 4.45 43.87
CA LEU A 252 -39.16 5.69 43.08
C LEU A 252 -38.89 6.98 43.94
N ILE A 253 -38.31 8.13 43.54
CA ILE A 253 -38.44 9.07 42.39
C ILE A 253 -37.30 10.12 42.45
N SER A 254 -36.93 10.70 41.30
CA SER A 254 -36.83 12.16 41.04
C SER A 254 -35.53 12.74 40.46
N THR A 255 -35.69 13.26 39.22
CA THR A 255 -35.21 14.58 38.73
C THR A 255 -33.74 14.95 38.84
N ASN A 256 -33.02 14.97 37.70
CA ASN A 256 -32.79 16.18 36.90
C ASN A 256 -31.61 16.00 35.94
N ALA A 257 -31.88 16.14 34.65
CA ALA A 257 -30.88 16.37 33.63
C ALA A 257 -30.42 17.84 33.67
N PRO A 258 -29.11 18.12 33.60
CA PRO A 258 -28.62 19.40 33.12
C PRO A 258 -28.19 19.26 31.66
N GLN A 259 -28.91 19.95 30.77
CA GLN A 259 -28.39 20.35 29.47
C GLN A 259 -27.16 21.26 29.67
N PRO A 260 -26.11 21.16 28.86
CA PRO A 260 -25.21 22.28 28.67
C PRO A 260 -25.87 23.29 27.73
N VAL A 261 -26.16 24.43 28.34
CA VAL A 261 -26.69 25.65 27.76
C VAL A 261 -25.79 26.14 26.62
N ILE A 262 -26.43 26.43 25.48
CA ILE A 262 -25.90 27.26 24.40
C ILE A 262 -25.70 28.67 24.96
N ILE A 263 -24.46 29.08 25.18
CA ILE A 263 -24.09 30.47 25.38
C ILE A 263 -23.09 30.85 24.28
N ALA A 264 -23.60 31.44 23.20
CA ALA A 264 -22.80 32.34 22.38
C ALA A 264 -22.56 33.62 23.19
N PRO A 265 -21.32 34.12 23.27
CA PRO A 265 -21.03 35.42 22.65
C PRO A 265 -19.53 35.58 22.27
N PRO A 266 -19.08 36.75 21.82
CA PRO A 266 -19.56 37.57 20.72
C PRO A 266 -18.55 37.55 19.56
N ILE A 267 -19.04 37.91 18.37
CA ILE A 267 -18.23 38.29 17.23
C ILE A 267 -17.34 39.47 17.63
N VAL A 268 -16.03 39.26 17.63
CA VAL A 268 -15.04 40.33 17.48
C VAL A 268 -14.31 40.06 16.16
N LEU A 269 -14.81 40.72 15.12
CA LEU A 269 -14.07 41.04 13.91
C LEU A 269 -12.94 41.98 14.33
N THR A 270 -11.68 41.58 14.07
CA THR A 270 -10.68 42.29 13.26
C THR A 270 -9.30 41.76 13.62
N GLU A 271 -8.73 40.97 12.73
CA GLU A 271 -7.30 41.06 12.41
C GLU A 271 -7.11 40.60 10.97
N ASP A 272 -6.68 41.54 10.14
CA ASP A 272 -6.44 41.41 8.71
C ASP A 272 -5.47 40.27 8.42
N ILE A 273 -5.97 39.16 7.89
CA ILE A 273 -5.14 38.24 7.11
C ILE A 273 -5.29 38.66 5.66
N VAL A 274 -4.32 39.45 5.22
CA VAL A 274 -4.00 39.70 3.81
C VAL A 274 -4.02 38.35 3.07
N PRO A 275 -4.91 38.13 2.09
CA PRO A 275 -4.81 36.95 1.25
C PRO A 275 -3.52 37.07 0.41
N ALA A 276 -2.64 36.09 0.57
CA ALA A 276 -1.48 35.93 -0.31
C ALA A 276 -1.97 35.82 -1.77
N PRO A 277 -1.47 36.64 -2.70
CA PRO A 277 -1.98 36.69 -4.06
C PRO A 277 -1.29 35.67 -4.97
N MET A 278 -2.09 35.07 -5.86
CA MET A 278 -1.73 34.51 -7.18
C MET A 278 -0.75 33.31 -7.24
N ASP A 279 -1.26 32.09 -6.99
CA ASP A 279 -0.64 30.83 -7.46
C ASP A 279 -1.49 30.12 -8.56
N GLU A 280 -2.71 30.58 -8.84
CA GLU A 280 -3.64 29.92 -9.78
C GLU A 280 -3.37 30.22 -11.27
N SER A 281 -2.68 31.34 -11.58
CA SER A 281 -2.50 31.82 -12.96
C SER A 281 -1.68 30.88 -13.85
N GLY A 282 -0.62 30.25 -13.33
CA GLY A 282 0.18 29.29 -14.10
C GLY A 282 -0.47 27.91 -14.28
N LEU A 283 -1.36 27.54 -13.35
CA LEU A 283 -2.07 26.26 -13.35
C LEU A 283 -3.19 26.20 -14.39
N GLU A 284 -3.91 27.31 -14.55
CA GLU A 284 -4.96 27.49 -15.58
C GLU A 284 -4.34 27.56 -16.97
N LEU A 285 -3.20 28.24 -17.11
CA LEU A 285 -2.53 28.44 -18.39
C LEU A 285 -2.13 27.12 -19.07
N LEU A 286 -1.50 26.21 -18.31
CA LEU A 286 -1.14 24.87 -18.79
C LEU A 286 -2.35 24.05 -19.21
N SER A 287 -3.42 24.11 -18.41
CA SER A 287 -4.63 23.33 -18.66
C SER A 287 -5.38 23.87 -19.87
N THR A 288 -5.40 25.19 -20.04
CA THR A 288 -6.01 25.89 -21.20
C THR A 288 -5.23 25.61 -22.47
N THR A 289 -3.90 25.71 -22.46
CA THR A 289 -3.04 25.41 -23.62
C THR A 289 -3.21 23.94 -24.04
N ALA A 290 -3.12 23.01 -23.10
CA ALA A 290 -3.38 21.61 -23.34
C ALA A 290 -4.77 21.38 -23.95
N LEU A 291 -5.84 21.89 -23.34
CA LEU A 291 -7.20 21.70 -23.83
C LEU A 291 -7.46 22.41 -25.17
N SER A 292 -6.77 23.51 -25.48
CA SER A 292 -6.86 24.21 -26.76
C SER A 292 -6.31 23.36 -27.91
N PHE A 293 -5.23 22.60 -27.66
CA PHE A 293 -4.65 21.65 -28.61
C PHE A 293 -5.66 20.54 -28.96
N PHE A 294 -6.39 20.03 -27.97
CA PHE A 294 -7.42 19.00 -28.17
C PHE A 294 -8.73 19.54 -28.74
N SER A 295 -9.12 20.78 -28.42
CA SER A 295 -10.35 21.40 -28.94
C SER A 295 -10.26 21.67 -30.45
N SER A 296 -9.06 21.97 -30.96
CA SER A 296 -8.81 22.16 -32.39
C SER A 296 -8.95 20.86 -33.20
N MET A 297 -8.79 19.68 -32.58
CA MET A 297 -8.87 18.38 -33.26
C MET A 297 -10.27 17.77 -33.31
N LYS A 298 -11.24 18.27 -32.54
CA LYS A 298 -12.65 17.79 -32.56
C LYS A 298 -13.48 18.31 -33.75
N GLY A 299 -12.90 19.13 -34.62
CA GLY A 299 -13.62 19.93 -35.61
C GLY A 299 -13.71 19.39 -37.04
N ASN A 300 -13.25 18.17 -37.36
CA ASN A 300 -13.33 17.63 -38.72
C ASN A 300 -13.61 16.11 -38.73
N GLU A 301 -14.85 15.72 -38.45
CA GLU A 301 -15.36 14.40 -38.84
C GLU A 301 -16.08 14.51 -40.19
N THR A 302 -15.32 14.38 -41.29
CA THR A 302 -15.91 13.93 -42.56
C THR A 302 -15.88 12.41 -42.60
N SER A 303 -17.07 11.84 -42.50
CA SER A 303 -17.41 10.42 -42.62
C SER A 303 -16.73 9.78 -43.85
N GLU A 304 -15.87 8.79 -43.64
CA GLU A 304 -15.43 7.87 -44.70
C GLU A 304 -15.61 6.40 -44.26
N LYS A 305 -16.20 5.63 -45.18
CA LYS A 305 -16.82 4.33 -44.96
C LYS A 305 -15.81 3.24 -44.55
N SER A 306 -16.23 2.48 -43.55
CA SER A 306 -15.68 1.22 -43.05
C SER A 306 -15.36 0.17 -44.14
N GLN A 307 -14.12 -0.31 -44.15
CA GLN A 307 -13.67 -1.55 -44.82
C GLN A 307 -13.46 -2.68 -43.78
N PRO A 308 -13.63 -3.96 -44.15
CA PRO A 308 -13.55 -5.08 -43.21
C PRO A 308 -12.10 -5.45 -42.84
N PRO A 309 -11.90 -6.14 -41.69
CA PRO A 309 -10.58 -6.36 -41.12
C PRO A 309 -9.74 -7.33 -41.96
N ARG A 310 -8.59 -6.85 -42.45
CA ARG A 310 -7.54 -7.68 -43.03
C ARG A 310 -6.77 -8.38 -41.90
N PRO A 311 -6.38 -9.67 -42.04
CA PRO A 311 -5.62 -10.37 -41.02
C PRO A 311 -4.24 -9.72 -40.81
N PRO A 312 -3.65 -9.82 -39.60
CA PRO A 312 -2.41 -9.16 -39.27
C PRO A 312 -1.25 -9.72 -40.12
N SER A 313 -0.77 -8.92 -41.06
CA SER A 313 0.49 -9.14 -41.73
C SER A 313 1.63 -8.99 -40.71
N ARG A 314 2.37 -10.06 -40.47
CA ARG A 314 3.68 -10.02 -39.79
C ARG A 314 4.60 -9.09 -40.60
N ASN A 315 4.74 -7.85 -40.15
CA ASN A 315 5.72 -6.92 -40.70
C ASN A 315 7.11 -7.29 -40.19
N LEU A 316 7.84 -8.04 -41.01
CA LEU A 316 9.30 -8.06 -41.03
C LEU A 316 9.76 -6.76 -41.72
N ASN A 317 10.04 -5.72 -40.95
CA ASN A 317 10.79 -4.53 -41.40
C ASN A 317 11.32 -3.77 -40.17
N THR A 318 12.49 -4.18 -39.67
CA THR A 318 13.12 -3.57 -38.48
C THR A 318 14.61 -3.29 -38.70
N PHE A 319 14.97 -2.74 -39.86
CA PHE A 319 16.36 -2.34 -40.15
C PHE A 319 16.58 -0.82 -40.24
N TRP A 320 15.53 0.00 -40.34
CA TRP A 320 15.66 1.46 -40.54
C TRP A 320 14.69 2.32 -39.71
N THR A 321 13.94 1.76 -38.76
CA THR A 321 13.20 2.58 -37.80
C THR A 321 14.19 3.15 -36.77
N PRO A 322 14.29 4.49 -36.62
CA PRO A 322 15.12 5.08 -35.58
C PRO A 322 14.73 4.49 -34.23
N SER A 323 15.70 4.10 -33.40
CA SER A 323 15.41 3.65 -32.04
C SER A 323 15.02 4.84 -31.17
N ALA A 324 14.07 4.64 -30.25
CA ALA A 324 13.81 5.61 -29.19
C ALA A 324 15.11 5.90 -28.40
N ASN A 325 15.32 7.15 -27.96
CA ASN A 325 16.47 7.53 -27.14
C ASN A 325 15.99 8.05 -25.78
N PRO A 326 15.52 7.16 -24.90
CA PRO A 326 14.87 7.55 -23.65
C PRO A 326 15.78 8.37 -22.72
N ILE A 327 17.10 8.19 -22.78
CA ILE A 327 18.06 8.98 -22.00
C ILE A 327 18.14 10.42 -22.49
N SER A 328 18.22 10.63 -23.80
CA SER A 328 18.27 12.00 -24.36
C SER A 328 16.93 12.70 -24.24
N ASP A 329 15.83 11.98 -24.48
CA ASP A 329 14.48 12.55 -24.49
C ASP A 329 14.03 12.94 -23.07
N SER A 330 14.31 12.10 -22.06
CA SER A 330 14.03 12.43 -20.65
C SER A 330 14.80 13.66 -20.17
N LYS A 331 16.09 13.78 -20.52
CA LYS A 331 16.90 14.97 -20.19
C LYS A 331 16.29 16.23 -20.80
N ARG A 332 15.93 16.19 -22.08
CA ARG A 332 15.28 17.31 -22.78
C ARG A 332 13.93 17.66 -22.13
N CYS A 333 13.12 16.67 -21.78
CA CYS A 333 11.85 16.90 -21.10
C CYS A 333 12.06 17.53 -19.72
N LEU A 334 13.04 17.04 -18.95
CA LEU A 334 13.39 17.57 -17.64
C LEU A 334 13.89 19.02 -17.72
N GLU A 335 14.69 19.38 -18.73
CA GLU A 335 15.11 20.76 -18.98
C GLU A 335 13.90 21.69 -19.19
N LEU A 336 12.90 21.25 -19.96
CA LEU A 336 11.67 22.01 -20.18
C LEU A 336 10.81 22.13 -18.92
N ILE A 337 10.71 21.05 -18.13
CA ILE A 337 10.05 21.06 -16.81
C ILE A 337 10.73 22.06 -15.89
N ASN A 338 12.07 22.06 -15.83
CA ASN A 338 12.84 22.96 -14.99
C ASN A 338 12.71 24.43 -15.44
N ALA A 339 12.70 24.68 -16.75
CA ALA A 339 12.46 26.01 -17.31
C ALA A 339 11.07 26.53 -16.90
N TRP A 340 10.02 25.73 -17.08
CA TRP A 340 8.66 26.06 -16.64
C TRP A 340 8.59 26.29 -15.13
N HIS A 341 9.19 25.39 -14.35
CA HIS A 341 9.19 25.43 -12.89
C HIS A 341 9.89 26.69 -12.32
N SER A 342 10.91 27.21 -13.00
CA SER A 342 11.65 28.40 -12.56
C SER A 342 10.77 29.64 -12.38
N TYR A 343 9.60 29.71 -13.04
CA TYR A 343 8.64 30.80 -12.91
C TYR A 343 7.90 30.82 -11.56
N PHE A 344 7.86 29.69 -10.86
CA PHE A 344 7.11 29.50 -9.60
C PHE A 344 8.02 29.32 -8.38
N SER A 345 9.35 29.30 -8.58
CA SER A 345 10.33 29.10 -7.51
C SER A 345 10.63 30.41 -6.77
N SER A 346 9.98 30.66 -5.64
CA SER A 346 10.21 31.88 -4.84
C SER A 346 10.60 31.64 -3.37
N SER A 347 10.75 30.39 -2.90
CA SER A 347 11.09 30.12 -1.48
C SER A 347 11.86 28.81 -1.25
N ASN A 348 12.92 28.87 -0.43
CA ASN A 348 13.82 27.76 -0.09
C ASN A 348 13.44 27.01 1.20
N SER A 349 12.18 27.05 1.63
CA SER A 349 11.75 26.26 2.81
C SER A 349 11.50 24.79 2.43
N HIS A 350 11.73 23.85 3.37
CA HIS A 350 11.50 22.42 3.11
C HIS A 350 10.04 22.11 2.71
N GLY A 351 9.06 22.83 3.28
CA GLY A 351 7.65 22.74 2.87
C GLY A 351 7.38 23.29 1.47
N ALA A 352 8.17 24.27 1.01
CA ALA A 352 8.11 24.75 -0.37
C ALA A 352 8.64 23.70 -1.35
N GLN A 353 9.72 22.99 -1.04
CA GLN A 353 10.29 21.97 -1.93
C GLN A 353 9.33 20.78 -2.20
N GLN A 354 8.62 20.32 -1.17
CA GLN A 354 7.62 19.25 -1.34
C GLN A 354 6.41 19.71 -2.16
N ARG A 355 5.90 20.92 -1.90
CA ARG A 355 4.81 21.52 -2.69
C ARG A 355 5.21 21.73 -4.15
N THR A 356 6.42 22.22 -4.38
CA THR A 356 7.05 22.34 -5.70
C THR A 356 7.09 20.99 -6.41
N SER A 357 7.56 19.94 -5.72
CA SER A 357 7.65 18.61 -6.29
C SER A 357 6.26 18.06 -6.61
N ALA A 358 5.28 18.27 -5.73
CA ALA A 358 3.88 17.90 -5.97
C ALA A 358 3.31 18.60 -7.21
N LEU A 359 3.55 19.90 -7.35
CA LEU A 359 3.11 20.71 -8.50
C LEU A 359 3.72 20.19 -9.82
N VAL A 360 5.03 19.94 -9.83
CA VAL A 360 5.71 19.41 -11.02
C VAL A 360 5.16 18.04 -11.40
N LEU A 361 4.97 17.14 -10.42
CA LEU A 361 4.41 15.81 -10.68
C LEU A 361 2.94 15.86 -11.10
N GLU A 362 2.14 16.77 -10.55
CA GLU A 362 0.76 16.99 -11.00
C GLU A 362 0.74 17.29 -12.51
N LYS A 363 1.61 18.21 -12.94
CA LYS A 363 1.68 18.64 -14.34
C LYS A 363 2.29 17.58 -15.25
N PHE A 364 3.26 16.83 -14.76
CA PHE A 364 3.81 15.70 -15.49
C PHE A 364 2.76 14.57 -15.65
N GLY A 365 2.00 14.29 -14.60
CA GLY A 365 0.85 13.36 -14.68
C GLY A 365 -0.22 13.82 -15.66
N GLN A 366 -0.54 15.12 -15.66
CA GLN A 366 -1.48 15.73 -16.61
C GLN A 366 -1.00 15.58 -18.06
N THR A 367 0.28 15.84 -18.33
CA THR A 367 0.86 15.67 -19.68
C THR A 367 0.81 14.23 -20.16
N LEU A 368 1.14 13.28 -19.29
CA LEU A 368 1.02 11.86 -19.61
C LEU A 368 -0.44 11.44 -19.86
N LEU A 369 -1.40 12.02 -19.14
CA LEU A 369 -2.82 11.75 -19.36
C LEU A 369 -3.31 12.29 -20.72
N LEU A 370 -2.84 13.47 -21.12
CA LEU A 370 -3.12 14.03 -22.45
C LEU A 370 -2.51 13.17 -23.56
N ALA A 371 -1.26 12.73 -23.37
CA ALA A 371 -0.62 11.79 -24.27
C ALA A 371 -1.38 10.45 -24.33
N ALA A 372 -1.92 9.98 -23.22
CA ALA A 372 -2.75 8.77 -23.19
C ALA A 372 -4.04 8.93 -24.02
N LEU A 373 -4.67 10.10 -24.00
CA LEU A 373 -5.84 10.38 -24.84
C LEU A 373 -5.46 10.42 -26.32
N GLU A 374 -4.32 11.03 -26.63
CA GLU A 374 -3.80 11.09 -27.99
C GLU A 374 -3.49 9.69 -28.54
N LEU A 375 -2.88 8.82 -27.72
CA LEU A 375 -2.68 7.41 -28.08
C LEU A 375 -4.02 6.68 -28.29
N GLN A 376 -5.02 6.94 -27.46
CA GLN A 376 -6.36 6.33 -27.62
C GLN A 376 -7.02 6.73 -28.95
N GLN A 377 -6.69 7.90 -29.50
CA GLN A 377 -7.25 8.41 -30.75
C GLN A 377 -6.43 8.02 -31.99
N LYS A 378 -5.10 8.12 -31.91
CA LYS A 378 -4.21 8.07 -33.08
C LYS A 378 -3.40 6.78 -33.19
N SER A 379 -3.20 6.06 -32.09
CA SER A 379 -2.35 4.87 -32.09
C SER A 379 -2.98 3.73 -32.88
N THR A 380 -2.20 3.08 -33.73
CA THR A 380 -2.62 1.85 -34.41
C THR A 380 -2.68 0.65 -33.46
N ILE A 381 -1.96 0.70 -32.33
CA ILE A 381 -1.89 -0.39 -31.34
C ILE A 381 -2.83 -0.14 -30.17
N PHE A 382 -2.93 1.11 -29.72
CA PHE A 382 -3.70 1.52 -28.55
C PHE A 382 -4.99 2.27 -28.88
N GLY A 383 -5.30 2.44 -30.16
CA GLY A 383 -6.56 3.04 -30.62
C GLY A 383 -7.76 2.39 -29.95
N GLU A 384 -8.67 3.21 -29.44
CA GLU A 384 -9.90 2.84 -28.72
C GLU A 384 -9.70 2.06 -27.40
N LYS A 385 -8.47 1.66 -27.06
CA LYS A 385 -8.19 0.96 -25.80
C LYS A 385 -8.28 1.91 -24.62
N LYS A 386 -8.98 1.47 -23.57
CA LYS A 386 -9.08 2.18 -22.29
C LYS A 386 -7.80 2.13 -21.45
N ILE A 387 -6.80 1.34 -21.86
CA ILE A 387 -5.53 1.18 -21.16
C ILE A 387 -4.41 1.29 -22.19
N ASN A 388 -3.45 2.16 -21.91
CA ASN A 388 -2.22 2.32 -22.69
C ASN A 388 -1.05 2.67 -21.74
N PRO A 389 0.21 2.59 -22.22
CA PRO A 389 1.39 2.82 -21.39
C PRO A 389 1.43 4.22 -20.76
N ALA A 390 1.01 5.26 -21.47
CA ALA A 390 0.98 6.63 -20.95
C ALA A 390 0.00 6.77 -19.77
N LEU A 391 -1.20 6.18 -19.87
CA LEU A 391 -2.15 6.12 -18.74
C LEU A 391 -1.56 5.35 -17.55
N ARG A 392 -0.92 4.19 -17.83
CA ARG A 392 -0.28 3.36 -16.80
C ARG A 392 0.83 4.07 -16.03
N LEU A 393 1.43 5.08 -16.63
CA LEU A 393 2.45 5.92 -16.02
C LEU A 393 1.85 7.16 -15.35
N ALA A 394 0.83 7.78 -15.95
CA ALA A 394 0.16 8.96 -15.40
C ALA A 394 -0.46 8.71 -14.02
N ILE A 395 -1.12 7.56 -13.84
CA ILE A 395 -1.85 7.25 -12.60
C ILE A 395 -0.93 7.16 -11.38
N PRO A 396 0.17 6.36 -11.37
CA PRO A 396 1.12 6.35 -10.25
C PRO A 396 1.73 7.72 -9.95
N ILE A 397 1.94 8.57 -10.96
CA ILE A 397 2.45 9.93 -10.79
C ILE A 397 1.43 10.82 -10.06
N PHE A 398 0.13 10.73 -10.37
CA PHE A 398 -0.91 11.44 -9.61
C PHE A 398 -1.00 10.99 -8.15
N PHE A 399 -0.85 9.69 -7.88
CA PHE A 399 -0.80 9.18 -6.51
C PHE A 399 0.41 9.72 -5.75
N LYS A 400 1.59 9.77 -6.40
CA LYS A 400 2.79 10.36 -5.80
C LYS A 400 2.62 11.86 -5.55
N CYS A 401 2.01 12.60 -6.48
CA CYS A 401 1.67 14.00 -6.31
C CYS A 401 0.79 14.20 -5.06
N ALA A 402 -0.30 13.44 -4.93
CA ALA A 402 -1.22 13.54 -3.80
C ALA A 402 -0.55 13.28 -2.43
N GLN A 403 0.47 12.42 -2.40
CA GLN A 403 1.29 12.13 -1.21
C GLN A 403 2.25 13.27 -0.84
N LEU A 404 2.72 14.06 -1.81
CA LEU A 404 3.67 15.16 -1.58
C LEU A 404 2.99 16.48 -1.21
N THR A 405 1.67 16.61 -1.43
CA THR A 405 0.91 17.82 -1.10
C THR A 405 0.74 17.96 0.42
N VAL A 406 1.55 18.85 1.01
CA VAL A 406 1.60 19.16 2.45
C VAL A 406 0.26 19.74 2.95
N ASN A 407 -0.15 19.36 4.18
CA ASN A 407 -1.30 19.88 4.95
C ASN A 407 -2.69 19.31 4.66
N ARG A 408 -2.82 18.23 3.89
CA ARG A 408 -4.10 17.54 3.65
C ARG A 408 -3.92 16.03 3.57
N ASN A 409 -4.98 15.29 3.86
CA ASN A 409 -5.03 13.85 3.68
C ASN A 409 -4.74 13.52 2.19
N PRO A 410 -3.77 12.64 1.87
CA PRO A 410 -3.48 12.24 0.49
C PRO A 410 -4.71 11.74 -0.28
N TYR A 411 -5.68 11.17 0.44
CA TYR A 411 -6.96 10.74 -0.12
C TYR A 411 -7.80 11.90 -0.64
N ASP A 412 -7.90 12.99 0.13
CA ASP A 412 -8.65 14.19 -0.27
C ASP A 412 -7.94 14.91 -1.42
N ASN A 413 -6.61 14.93 -1.41
CA ASN A 413 -5.82 15.45 -2.53
C ASN A 413 -6.05 14.64 -3.80
N LEU A 414 -6.06 13.31 -3.71
CA LEU A 414 -6.33 12.43 -4.83
C LEU A 414 -7.75 12.63 -5.37
N ARG A 415 -8.76 12.76 -4.51
CA ARG A 415 -10.13 13.11 -4.92
C ARG A 415 -10.21 14.46 -5.60
N GLY A 416 -9.49 15.47 -5.07
CA GLY A 416 -9.37 16.78 -5.68
C GLY A 416 -8.76 16.72 -7.09
N LEU A 417 -7.67 15.96 -7.26
CA LEU A 417 -7.06 15.71 -8.55
C LEU A 417 -8.01 14.95 -9.49
N SER A 418 -8.73 13.95 -8.98
CA SER A 418 -9.70 13.17 -9.77
C SER A 418 -10.83 14.06 -10.30
N MET A 419 -11.37 14.96 -9.47
CA MET A 419 -12.37 15.94 -9.93
C MET A 419 -11.77 16.94 -10.92
N LYS A 420 -10.58 17.48 -10.62
CA LYS A 420 -9.88 18.47 -11.46
C LYS A 420 -9.62 17.94 -12.88
N TYR A 421 -9.31 16.66 -12.99
CA TYR A 421 -9.00 15.99 -14.26
C TYR A 421 -10.12 15.07 -14.76
N ALA A 422 -11.33 15.21 -14.23
CA ALA A 422 -12.44 14.31 -14.53
C ALA A 422 -12.72 14.16 -16.03
N ASP A 423 -12.74 15.28 -16.76
CA ASP A 423 -13.00 15.30 -18.20
C ASP A 423 -11.95 14.51 -19.00
N LEU A 424 -10.69 14.57 -18.56
CA LEU A 424 -9.58 13.83 -19.19
C LEU A 424 -9.58 12.35 -18.79
N LEU A 425 -10.06 12.03 -17.59
CA LEU A 425 -10.08 10.68 -17.05
C LEU A 425 -11.30 9.87 -17.52
N ALA A 426 -12.40 10.53 -17.87
CA ALA A 426 -13.70 9.91 -18.16
C ALA A 426 -13.64 8.78 -19.20
N SER A 427 -12.83 8.95 -20.27
CA SER A 427 -12.71 7.94 -21.33
C SER A 427 -12.00 6.65 -20.89
N PHE A 428 -11.24 6.70 -19.80
CA PHE A 428 -10.49 5.58 -19.25
C PHE A 428 -11.23 4.86 -18.11
N VAL A 429 -12.32 5.44 -17.62
CA VAL A 429 -13.11 4.83 -16.54
C VAL A 429 -13.72 3.50 -17.03
N PRO A 430 -13.53 2.40 -16.28
CA PRO A 430 -14.15 1.12 -16.62
C PRO A 430 -15.67 1.26 -16.67
N ALA A 431 -16.30 0.65 -17.68
CA ALA A 431 -17.75 0.60 -17.71
C ALA A 431 -18.24 -0.27 -16.55
N SER A 432 -19.09 0.27 -15.69
CA SER A 432 -19.74 -0.44 -14.60
C SER A 432 -21.22 -0.60 -14.93
N LEU A 433 -21.72 -1.83 -14.90
CA LEU A 433 -23.14 -2.13 -15.15
C LEU A 433 -24.01 -1.93 -13.90
N VAL A 434 -23.39 -1.77 -12.73
CA VAL A 434 -24.06 -1.87 -11.41
C VAL A 434 -24.00 -0.57 -10.62
N GLU A 435 -23.00 0.28 -10.89
CA GLU A 435 -22.70 1.44 -10.06
C GLU A 435 -22.26 2.60 -10.97
N VAL A 436 -22.93 3.75 -10.85
CA VAL A 436 -22.47 5.01 -11.46
C VAL A 436 -21.22 5.44 -10.72
N ILE A 437 -20.12 5.60 -11.45
CA ILE A 437 -18.84 6.02 -10.87
C ILE A 437 -18.82 7.54 -10.86
N GLU A 438 -18.68 8.12 -9.67
CA GLU A 438 -18.58 9.57 -9.48
C GLU A 438 -17.20 10.10 -9.90
N PRO A 439 -17.09 11.34 -10.42
CA PRO A 439 -15.84 11.93 -10.90
C PRO A 439 -14.68 11.93 -9.90
N TYR A 440 -14.96 12.11 -8.61
CA TYR A 440 -13.94 12.08 -7.56
C TYR A 440 -13.33 10.69 -7.35
N GLU A 441 -13.94 9.62 -7.90
CA GLU A 441 -13.45 8.23 -7.80
C GLU A 441 -12.67 7.76 -9.02
N TYR A 442 -12.59 8.56 -10.09
CA TYR A 442 -12.01 8.13 -11.37
C TYR A 442 -10.57 7.62 -11.23
N LEU A 443 -9.68 8.39 -10.57
CA LEU A 443 -8.29 7.96 -10.37
C LEU A 443 -8.19 6.63 -9.60
N GLU A 444 -9.00 6.43 -8.55
CA GLU A 444 -9.00 5.19 -7.76
C GLU A 444 -9.53 3.98 -8.55
N ARG A 445 -10.56 4.19 -9.37
CA ARG A 445 -11.20 3.13 -10.17
C ARG A 445 -10.31 2.73 -11.36
N ILE A 446 -9.66 3.71 -11.99
CA ILE A 446 -8.65 3.45 -13.02
C ILE A 446 -7.47 2.72 -12.38
N HIS A 447 -6.93 3.21 -11.25
CA HIS A 447 -5.83 2.55 -10.53
C HIS A 447 -6.15 1.08 -10.19
N LYS A 448 -7.36 0.80 -9.68
CA LYS A 448 -7.83 -0.58 -9.41
C LYS A 448 -7.83 -1.48 -10.65
N THR A 449 -8.09 -0.91 -11.82
CA THR A 449 -8.11 -1.66 -13.07
C THR A 449 -6.69 -1.95 -13.52
N LEU A 450 -5.80 -0.97 -13.38
CA LEU A 450 -4.38 -1.07 -13.72
C LEU A 450 -3.60 -1.97 -12.76
N SER A 451 -4.00 -2.09 -11.49
CA SER A 451 -3.31 -2.91 -10.48
C SER A 451 -3.31 -4.41 -10.78
N ARG A 452 -4.07 -4.84 -11.80
CA ARG A 452 -4.05 -6.21 -12.34
C ARG A 452 -2.83 -6.47 -13.22
N GLU A 453 -2.18 -5.41 -13.69
CA GLU A 453 -0.97 -5.47 -14.51
C GLU A 453 0.26 -5.08 -13.66
N PRO A 454 1.46 -5.61 -13.98
CA PRO A 454 2.67 -5.24 -13.26
C PRO A 454 2.94 -3.73 -13.37
N SER A 455 3.44 -3.10 -12.31
CA SER A 455 3.79 -1.68 -12.39
C SER A 455 4.90 -1.45 -13.40
N LEU A 456 4.78 -0.37 -14.19
CA LEU A 456 5.82 0.01 -15.16
C LEU A 456 6.98 0.77 -14.51
N ILE A 457 6.72 1.45 -13.39
CA ILE A 457 7.72 2.22 -12.64
C ILE A 457 7.49 2.08 -11.12
N HIS A 458 8.54 2.32 -10.34
CA HIS A 458 8.45 2.45 -8.89
C HIS A 458 8.48 3.94 -8.52
N THR A 459 7.50 4.38 -7.71
CA THR A 459 7.36 5.80 -7.32
C THR A 459 7.72 6.07 -5.86
N LEU A 460 7.95 5.02 -5.07
CA LEU A 460 8.35 5.13 -3.67
C LEU A 460 9.74 5.76 -3.58
N ASN A 461 9.88 6.82 -2.79
CA ASN A 461 11.14 7.54 -2.55
C ASN A 461 11.90 8.05 -3.80
N ALA A 462 11.31 7.97 -5.00
CA ALA A 462 11.90 8.48 -6.22
C ALA A 462 11.83 10.02 -6.28
N SER A 463 12.91 10.66 -6.72
CA SER A 463 12.93 12.09 -7.03
C SER A 463 12.14 12.39 -8.30
N VAL A 464 11.81 13.66 -8.57
CA VAL A 464 11.17 14.07 -9.82
C VAL A 464 12.01 13.66 -11.03
N GLU A 465 13.32 13.81 -10.95
CA GLU A 465 14.27 13.48 -12.02
C GLU A 465 14.27 11.98 -12.31
N ASP A 466 14.32 11.15 -11.26
CA ASP A 466 14.25 9.69 -11.37
C ASP A 466 12.92 9.23 -11.98
N LEU A 467 11.82 9.88 -11.60
CA LEU A 467 10.50 9.58 -12.13
C LEU A 467 10.39 9.91 -13.62
N VAL A 468 10.90 11.07 -14.05
CA VAL A 468 10.93 11.45 -15.47
C VAL A 468 11.78 10.44 -16.25
N GLN A 469 12.99 10.11 -15.78
CA GLN A 469 13.84 9.12 -16.45
C GLN A 469 13.16 7.74 -16.54
N SER A 470 12.54 7.29 -15.45
CA SER A 470 11.87 5.99 -15.39
C SER A 470 10.67 5.93 -16.33
N VAL A 471 9.89 7.01 -16.45
CA VAL A 471 8.77 7.12 -17.38
C VAL A 471 9.24 6.95 -18.82
N PHE A 472 10.29 7.66 -19.24
CA PHE A 472 10.81 7.56 -20.61
C PHE A 472 11.40 6.18 -20.91
N ASN A 473 12.10 5.56 -19.96
CA ASN A 473 12.58 4.19 -20.11
C ASN A 473 11.41 3.21 -20.28
N ALA A 474 10.39 3.31 -19.41
CA ALA A 474 9.20 2.46 -19.49
C ALA A 474 8.44 2.66 -20.81
N LEU A 475 8.32 3.89 -21.31
CA LEU A 475 7.71 4.16 -22.62
C LEU A 475 8.50 3.50 -23.75
N ALA A 476 9.83 3.61 -23.75
CA ALA A 476 10.67 3.00 -24.79
C ALA A 476 10.56 1.47 -24.82
N GLU A 477 10.32 0.84 -23.67
CA GLU A 477 10.13 -0.61 -23.55
C GLU A 477 8.72 -1.09 -23.92
N ASN A 478 7.70 -0.24 -23.73
CA ASN A 478 6.28 -0.65 -23.82
C ASN A 478 5.50 -0.01 -24.98
N CYS A 479 6.10 0.90 -25.74
CA CYS A 479 5.48 1.55 -26.90
C CYS A 479 6.17 1.16 -28.21
N SER A 480 5.41 1.22 -29.32
CA SER A 480 6.05 1.32 -30.63
C SER A 480 6.82 2.64 -30.73
N TYR A 481 7.78 2.73 -31.66
CA TYR A 481 8.52 3.98 -31.86
C TYR A 481 7.60 5.18 -32.14
N GLN A 482 6.54 4.99 -32.92
CA GLN A 482 5.57 6.05 -33.24
C GLN A 482 4.77 6.48 -32.00
N ASP A 483 4.29 5.53 -31.21
CA ASP A 483 3.55 5.83 -29.97
C ASP A 483 4.47 6.52 -28.95
N TYR A 484 5.72 6.05 -28.84
CA TYR A 484 6.74 6.67 -27.99
C TYR A 484 6.99 8.12 -28.40
N GLN A 485 7.19 8.40 -29.68
CA GLN A 485 7.40 9.77 -30.16
C GLN A 485 6.18 10.64 -29.90
N THR A 486 4.97 10.12 -30.09
CA THR A 486 3.73 10.83 -29.77
C THR A 486 3.70 11.27 -28.29
N VAL A 487 4.04 10.36 -27.37
CA VAL A 487 4.07 10.69 -25.93
C VAL A 487 5.20 11.68 -25.61
N ASN A 488 6.39 11.47 -26.18
CA ASN A 488 7.55 12.37 -26.00
C ASN A 488 7.22 13.80 -26.45
N GLU A 489 6.66 13.95 -27.65
CA GLU A 489 6.26 15.24 -28.22
C GLU A 489 5.17 15.89 -27.37
N SER A 490 4.16 15.14 -26.94
CA SER A 490 3.08 15.66 -26.08
C SER A 490 3.61 16.19 -24.76
N CYS A 491 4.50 15.44 -24.09
CA CYS A 491 5.17 15.90 -22.87
C CYS A 491 6.02 17.16 -23.12
N CYS A 492 6.91 17.14 -24.11
CA CYS A 492 7.81 18.26 -24.37
C CYS A 492 7.08 19.52 -24.84
N ASN A 493 6.12 19.39 -25.76
CA ASN A 493 5.39 20.54 -26.32
C ASN A 493 4.54 21.22 -25.27
N THR A 494 3.88 20.47 -24.39
CA THR A 494 3.03 21.06 -23.34
C THR A 494 3.84 21.95 -22.39
N PHE A 495 5.00 21.48 -21.90
CA PHE A 495 5.86 22.30 -21.04
C PHE A 495 6.49 23.48 -21.80
N LYS A 496 6.89 23.26 -23.06
CA LYS A 496 7.44 24.33 -23.91
C LYS A 496 6.42 25.44 -24.15
N GLU A 497 5.20 25.11 -24.57
CA GLU A 497 4.15 26.08 -24.87
C GLU A 497 3.71 26.85 -23.63
N ALA A 498 3.60 26.17 -22.49
CA ALA A 498 3.29 26.84 -21.23
C ALA A 498 4.38 27.80 -20.78
N THR A 499 5.65 27.42 -20.94
CA THR A 499 6.78 28.31 -20.65
C THR A 499 6.73 29.54 -21.55
N LEU A 500 6.52 29.36 -22.87
CA LEU A 500 6.39 30.46 -23.83
C LEU A 500 5.19 31.37 -23.56
N GLN A 501 4.12 30.84 -22.98
CA GLN A 501 2.96 31.64 -22.62
C GLN A 501 3.22 32.47 -21.35
N LEU A 502 3.85 31.88 -20.31
CA LEU A 502 4.29 32.62 -19.12
C LEU A 502 5.29 33.73 -19.46
N GLU A 503 6.18 33.48 -20.42
CA GLU A 503 7.11 34.48 -20.95
C GLU A 503 6.38 35.66 -21.59
N ARG A 504 5.35 35.37 -22.40
CA ARG A 504 4.51 36.41 -23.01
C ARG A 504 3.75 37.20 -21.95
N ASP A 505 3.11 36.54 -21.00
CA ASP A 505 2.31 37.19 -19.96
C ASP A 505 3.17 38.08 -19.04
N ARG A 506 4.47 37.77 -18.88
CA ARG A 506 5.45 38.64 -18.19
C ARG A 506 5.89 39.86 -19.00
N GLN A 507 5.77 39.85 -20.32
CA GLN A 507 6.15 41.00 -21.16
C GLN A 507 5.03 42.05 -21.25
N PHE A 508 3.80 41.69 -20.89
CA PHE A 508 2.62 42.56 -20.94
C PHE A 508 2.13 43.05 -19.56
N ASN A 509 2.78 42.61 -18.48
CA ASN A 509 2.64 43.14 -17.11
C ASN A 509 3.93 43.83 -16.70
#